data_AF-A0A1W6L5J0-F1
#
_entry.id   AF-A0A1W6L5J0-F1
#
_cell.length_a   1.000
_cell.length_b   1.000
_cell.length_c   1.000
_cell.angle_alpha   90.00
_cell.angle_beta   90.00
_cell.angle_gamma   90.00
#
_symmetry.space_group_name_H-M   'P 1'
#
loop_
_entity.id
_entity.type
_entity.pdbx_description
1 polymer ?
#
loop_
_entity_poly.entity_id
_entity_poly.type
_entity_poly.pdbx_seq_one_letter_code
_entity_poly.pdbx_strand_id
1 'polypeptide(L)'
;MNQQPSITLRAAYVIVLIAAVLPHGRAEAGWLGLVVGGVGLGLVPSIGPAIFVLLGIYRIGSVVRDGRALASPRTGGVARAVRWLGALLLHGGAVTAAVGWIAPPLMQWLAPERTEIGAEFFTELFLYLANGVGLLGLAMFEFGRLLAFERSARQAGPPAPNREQAR
;
A
#
# COMPACT_ATOMS: atom_id res chain seq x y z
N MET A 1 21.22 -12.57 8.01
CA MET A 1 21.58 -11.25 7.42
C MET A 1 20.34 -10.66 6.76
N ASN A 2 19.73 -9.64 7.39
CA ASN A 2 18.57 -8.93 6.84
C ASN A 2 19.02 -8.05 5.67
N GLN A 3 18.49 -8.29 4.47
CA GLN A 3 18.76 -7.42 3.33
C GLN A 3 18.08 -6.06 3.58
N GLN A 4 18.85 -4.98 3.45
CA GLN A 4 18.28 -3.64 3.44
C GLN A 4 17.40 -3.49 2.20
N PRO A 5 16.13 -3.08 2.35
CA PRO A 5 15.25 -2.81 1.22
C PRO A 5 15.79 -1.62 0.41
N SER A 6 15.64 -1.67 -0.92
CA SER A 6 16.09 -0.57 -1.79
C SER A 6 15.29 0.70 -1.52
N ILE A 7 15.93 1.86 -1.73
CA ILE A 7 15.28 3.17 -1.59
C ILE A 7 14.08 3.27 -2.54
N THR A 8 14.21 2.74 -3.75
CA THR A 8 13.15 2.70 -4.77
C THR A 8 11.91 1.95 -4.31
N LEU A 9 12.08 0.78 -3.68
CA LEU A 9 10.97 -0.01 -3.16
C LEU A 9 10.28 0.69 -1.98
N ARG A 10 11.05 1.36 -1.12
CA ARG A 10 10.49 2.17 -0.03
C ARG A 10 9.65 3.32 -0.57
N ALA A 11 10.16 4.05 -1.57
CA ALA A 11 9.43 5.13 -2.22
C ALA A 11 8.15 4.62 -2.87
N ALA A 12 8.24 3.55 -3.67
CA ALA A 12 7.06 2.95 -4.32
C ALA A 12 6.01 2.49 -3.31
N TYR A 13 6.43 1.83 -2.22
CA TYR A 13 5.53 1.43 -1.13
C TYR A 13 4.84 2.62 -0.49
N VAL A 14 5.59 3.68 -0.15
CA VAL A 14 5.04 4.89 0.47
C VAL A 14 4.08 5.60 -0.48
N ILE A 15 4.41 5.72 -1.77
CA ILE A 15 3.54 6.36 -2.77
C ILE A 15 2.21 5.61 -2.88
N VAL A 16 2.24 4.28 -3.03
CA VAL A 16 1.03 3.45 -3.08
C VAL A 16 0.23 3.56 -1.79
N LEU A 17 0.89 3.58 -0.63
CA LEU A 17 0.22 3.70 0.65
C LEU A 17 -0.40 5.09 0.86
N ILE A 18 0.26 6.15 0.38
CA ILE A 18 -0.31 7.50 0.35
C ILE A 18 -1.53 7.51 -0.58
N ALA A 19 -1.44 6.94 -1.78
CA ALA A 19 -2.56 6.86 -2.71
C ALA A 19 -3.75 6.06 -2.16
N ALA A 20 -3.49 5.08 -1.29
CA ALA A 20 -4.52 4.33 -0.60
C ALA A 20 -5.23 5.13 0.50
N VAL A 21 -4.48 5.98 1.22
CA VAL A 21 -4.96 6.72 2.40
C VAL A 21 -5.52 8.09 2.03
N LEU A 22 -4.93 8.73 1.02
CA LEU A 22 -5.35 9.98 0.43
C LEU A 22 -5.89 9.62 -0.96
N PRO A 23 -7.21 9.56 -1.15
CA PRO A 23 -7.79 9.40 -2.47
C PRO A 23 -7.56 10.67 -3.29
N HIS A 24 -7.28 10.49 -4.58
CA HIS A 24 -7.04 11.59 -5.51
C HIS A 24 -8.03 11.47 -6.67
N GLY A 25 -9.00 12.38 -6.70
CA GLY A 25 -10.07 12.38 -7.71
C GLY A 25 -11.47 12.30 -7.08
N ARG A 26 -12.49 12.62 -7.87
CA ARG A 26 -13.89 12.66 -7.40
C ARG A 26 -14.46 11.26 -7.17
N ALA A 27 -14.03 10.28 -7.96
CA ALA A 27 -14.45 8.87 -7.84
C ALA A 27 -13.93 8.20 -6.55
N GLU A 28 -12.72 8.56 -6.10
CA GLU A 28 -12.08 7.97 -4.91
C GLU A 28 -12.52 8.65 -3.59
N ALA A 29 -13.12 9.84 -3.65
CA ALA A 29 -13.55 10.60 -2.47
C ALA A 29 -14.71 9.95 -1.68
N GLY A 30 -15.35 8.92 -2.25
CA GLY A 30 -16.53 8.26 -1.65
C GLY A 30 -16.28 7.72 -0.24
N TRP A 31 -15.11 7.13 0.04
CA TRP A 31 -14.83 6.58 1.37
C TRP A 31 -14.29 7.62 2.38
N LEU A 32 -13.62 8.68 1.91
CA LEU A 32 -13.31 9.83 2.76
C LEU A 32 -14.59 10.60 3.14
N GLY A 33 -15.59 10.65 2.26
CA GLY A 33 -16.92 11.15 2.58
C GLY A 33 -17.56 10.37 3.74
N LEU A 34 -17.33 9.05 3.82
CA LEU A 34 -17.74 8.21 4.96
C LEU A 34 -16.98 8.53 6.26
N VAL A 35 -15.73 9.02 6.18
CA VAL A 35 -14.92 9.43 7.35
C VAL A 35 -15.28 10.85 7.82
N VAL A 36 -15.49 11.78 6.88
CA VAL A 36 -15.71 13.21 7.15
C VAL A 36 -17.20 13.54 7.43
N GLY A 37 -18.11 12.58 7.21
CA GLY A 37 -19.52 12.70 7.60
C GLY A 37 -20.42 13.38 6.56
N GLY A 38 -20.01 13.39 5.29
CA GLY A 38 -20.79 13.95 4.19
C GLY A 38 -21.50 12.86 3.39
N VAL A 39 -22.83 12.91 3.37
CA VAL A 39 -23.78 12.11 2.58
C VAL A 39 -24.29 10.81 3.24
N GLY A 40 -25.24 10.96 4.17
CA GLY A 40 -26.58 10.38 4.00
C GLY A 40 -26.78 8.84 4.00
N LEU A 41 -25.84 8.02 4.48
CA LEU A 41 -26.10 6.59 4.74
C LEU A 41 -25.71 6.25 6.19
N GLY A 42 -26.62 6.58 7.10
CA GLY A 42 -26.42 6.63 8.55
C GLY A 42 -26.22 5.31 9.30
N LEU A 43 -25.58 4.28 8.72
CA LEU A 43 -25.34 3.01 9.42
C LEU A 43 -24.02 2.29 9.08
N VAL A 44 -23.11 2.89 8.32
CA VAL A 44 -21.76 2.30 8.16
C VAL A 44 -20.87 2.82 9.30
N PRO A 45 -20.30 1.97 10.16
CA PRO A 45 -19.42 2.43 11.23
C PRO A 45 -18.15 3.03 10.61
N SER A 46 -18.11 4.36 10.57
CA SER A 46 -16.99 5.21 10.12
C SER A 46 -15.66 4.91 10.85
N ILE A 47 -15.73 4.14 11.94
CA ILE A 47 -14.60 3.57 12.68
C ILE A 47 -13.68 2.75 11.77
N GLY A 48 -14.22 1.92 10.87
CA GLY A 48 -13.40 1.04 10.02
C GLY A 48 -12.47 1.83 9.09
N PRO A 49 -13.00 2.72 8.24
CA PRO A 49 -12.20 3.60 7.40
C PRO A 49 -11.25 4.52 8.20
N ALA A 50 -11.67 5.02 9.36
CA ALA A 50 -10.80 5.82 10.23
C ALA A 50 -9.60 5.03 10.77
N ILE A 51 -9.81 3.78 11.21
CA ILE A 51 -8.72 2.88 11.64
C ILE A 51 -7.79 2.60 10.46
N PHE A 52 -8.32 2.38 9.25
CA PHE A 52 -7.51 2.16 8.06
C PHE A 52 -6.61 3.35 7.75
N VAL A 53 -7.12 4.59 7.82
CA VAL A 53 -6.34 5.82 7.66
C VAL A 53 -5.25 5.92 8.71
N LEU A 54 -5.59 5.75 9.98
CA LEU A 54 -4.64 5.86 11.09
C LEU A 54 -3.52 4.82 10.97
N LEU A 55 -3.87 3.57 10.63
CA LEU A 55 -2.90 2.50 10.37
C LEU A 55 -2.02 2.82 9.16
N GLY A 56 -2.60 3.37 8.09
CA GLY A 56 -1.86 3.81 6.91
C GLY A 56 -0.84 4.90 7.24
N ILE A 57 -1.26 5.98 7.92
CA ILE A 57 -0.39 7.07 8.35
C ILE A 57 0.71 6.56 9.29
N TYR A 58 0.35 5.75 10.28
CA TYR A 58 1.31 5.11 11.18
C TYR A 58 2.34 4.30 10.39
N ARG A 59 1.87 3.52 9.41
CA ARG A 59 2.73 2.68 8.59
C ARG A 59 3.66 3.51 7.71
N ILE A 60 3.21 4.59 7.09
CA ILE A 60 4.05 5.56 6.37
C ILE A 60 5.15 6.07 7.30
N GLY A 61 4.78 6.54 8.50
CA GLY A 61 5.73 7.04 9.51
C GLY A 61 6.77 5.99 9.89
N SER A 62 6.36 4.73 10.09
CA SER A 62 7.27 3.63 10.41
C SER A 62 8.28 3.35 9.28
N VAL A 63 7.83 3.39 8.02
CA VAL A 63 8.68 3.11 6.84
C VAL A 63 9.64 4.25 6.53
N VAL A 64 9.23 5.49 6.79
CA VAL A 64 10.09 6.67 6.60
C VAL A 64 11.17 6.73 7.70
N ARG A 65 10.78 6.50 8.96
CA ARG A 65 11.70 6.59 10.11
C ARG A 65 12.69 5.42 10.20
N ASP A 66 12.24 4.20 9.92
CA ASP A 66 13.09 3.02 9.99
C ASP A 66 13.37 2.44 8.59
N GLY A 67 14.63 2.55 8.15
CA GLY A 67 15.10 1.96 6.89
C GLY A 67 15.01 0.43 6.84
N ARG A 68 14.81 -0.23 7.98
CA ARG A 68 14.60 -1.67 8.10
C ARG A 68 13.14 -2.07 8.20
N ALA A 69 12.20 -1.12 8.16
CA ALA A 69 10.77 -1.40 8.30
C ALA A 69 10.18 -2.34 7.23
N LEU A 70 10.82 -2.47 6.07
CA LEU A 70 10.48 -3.42 5.00
C LEU A 70 11.46 -4.60 4.88
N ALA A 71 12.43 -4.68 5.80
CA ALA A 71 13.38 -5.79 5.84
C ALA A 71 12.67 -7.10 6.20
N SER A 72 13.32 -8.19 5.84
CA SER A 72 12.73 -9.52 5.89
C SER A 72 13.81 -10.59 5.85
N PRO A 73 13.54 -11.80 6.36
CA PRO A 73 14.44 -12.93 6.20
C PRO A 73 14.59 -13.32 4.73
N ARG A 74 15.79 -13.79 4.36
CA ARG A 74 16.02 -14.42 3.05
C ARG A 74 15.42 -15.82 3.09
N THR A 75 14.30 -15.99 2.39
CA THR A 75 13.66 -17.30 2.22
C THR A 75 13.54 -17.63 0.74
N GLY A 76 13.75 -18.91 0.38
CA GLY A 76 13.50 -19.41 -0.97
C GLY A 76 12.02 -19.76 -1.24
N GLY A 77 11.72 -20.09 -2.50
CA GLY A 77 10.41 -20.62 -2.93
C GLY A 77 9.29 -19.58 -3.04
N VAL A 78 8.05 -20.01 -2.78
CA VAL A 78 6.81 -19.22 -3.00
C VAL A 78 6.84 -17.85 -2.32
N ALA A 79 7.34 -17.74 -1.08
CA ALA A 79 7.43 -16.46 -0.38
C ALA A 79 8.32 -15.44 -1.12
N ARG A 80 9.36 -15.89 -1.82
CA ARG A 80 10.20 -15.00 -2.64
C ARG A 80 9.47 -14.56 -3.91
N ALA A 81 8.77 -15.48 -4.58
CA ALA A 81 8.02 -15.19 -5.80
C ALA A 81 6.89 -14.19 -5.54
N VAL A 82 6.09 -14.42 -4.50
CA VAL A 82 4.99 -13.54 -4.10
C VAL A 82 5.51 -12.13 -3.76
N ARG A 83 6.65 -12.03 -3.08
CA ARG A 83 7.27 -10.73 -2.76
C ARG A 83 7.83 -10.02 -3.97
N TRP A 84 8.43 -10.75 -4.90
CA TRP A 84 8.96 -10.17 -6.12
C TRP A 84 7.83 -9.64 -7.01
N LEU A 85 6.75 -10.42 -7.18
CA LEU A 85 5.53 -10.00 -7.85
C LEU A 85 4.89 -8.80 -7.14
N GLY A 86 4.75 -8.85 -5.81
CA GLY A 86 4.24 -7.73 -5.03
C GLY A 86 5.08 -6.46 -5.18
N ALA A 87 6.42 -6.58 -5.18
CA ALA A 87 7.32 -5.47 -5.42
C ALA A 87 7.17 -4.90 -6.84
N LEU A 88 6.99 -5.73 -7.87
CA LEU A 88 6.78 -5.29 -9.24
C LEU A 88 5.45 -4.53 -9.38
N LEU A 89 4.38 -5.07 -8.80
CA LEU A 89 3.07 -4.43 -8.75
C LEU A 89 3.10 -3.11 -7.97
N LEU A 90 3.89 -3.01 -6.89
CA LEU A 90 4.10 -1.76 -6.16
C LEU A 90 4.75 -0.67 -7.02
N HIS A 91 5.72 -1.02 -7.87
CA HIS A 91 6.31 -0.04 -8.78
C HIS A 91 5.29 0.42 -9.84
N GLY A 92 4.53 -0.52 -10.42
CA GLY A 92 3.45 -0.19 -11.34
C GLY A 92 2.40 0.71 -10.69
N GLY A 93 1.95 0.35 -9.49
CA GLY A 93 1.01 1.13 -8.68
C GLY A 93 1.53 2.51 -8.29
N ALA A 94 2.82 2.64 -8.00
CA ALA A 94 3.41 3.94 -7.68
C ALA A 94 3.43 4.87 -8.90
N VAL A 95 3.69 4.33 -10.10
CA VAL A 95 3.62 5.10 -11.34
C VAL A 95 2.18 5.54 -11.62
N THR A 96 1.20 4.64 -11.50
CA THR A 96 -0.20 4.96 -11.76
C THR A 96 -0.75 5.95 -10.74
N ALA A 97 -0.38 5.84 -9.47
CA ALA A 97 -0.68 6.82 -8.43
C ALA A 97 -0.09 8.20 -8.75
N ALA A 98 1.19 8.27 -9.11
CA ALA A 98 1.84 9.53 -9.48
C ALA A 98 1.17 10.19 -10.69
N VAL A 99 0.82 9.40 -11.71
CA VAL A 99 0.04 9.88 -12.86
C VAL A 99 -1.34 10.35 -12.42
N GLY A 100 -2.01 9.62 -11.53
CA GLY A 100 -3.31 10.01 -10.97
C GLY A 100 -3.29 11.32 -10.19
N TRP A 101 -2.16 11.72 -9.63
CA TRP A 101 -2.01 13.01 -8.93
C TRP A 101 -1.75 14.17 -9.88
N ILE A 102 -1.06 13.91 -10.99
CA ILE A 102 -0.63 14.94 -11.93
C ILE A 102 -1.66 15.14 -13.05
N ALA A 103 -2.30 14.06 -13.52
CA ALA A 103 -3.20 14.10 -14.68
C ALA A 103 -4.43 15.00 -14.46
N PRO A 104 -5.18 14.92 -13.33
CA PRO A 104 -6.34 15.78 -13.12
C PRO A 104 -6.04 17.29 -13.11
N PRO A 105 -5.05 17.81 -12.36
CA PRO A 105 -4.74 19.24 -12.41
C PRO A 105 -4.16 19.67 -13.76
N LEU A 106 -3.39 18.79 -14.43
CA LEU A 106 -2.84 19.07 -15.75
C LEU A 106 -3.95 19.16 -16.82
N MET A 107 -4.94 18.26 -16.78
CA MET A 107 -6.09 18.30 -17.67
C MET A 107 -6.92 19.57 -17.46
N GLN A 108 -7.15 19.96 -16.20
CA GLN A 108 -7.84 21.22 -15.88
C GLN A 108 -7.10 22.46 -16.40
N TRP A 109 -5.78 22.42 -16.41
CA TRP A 109 -4.96 23.52 -16.92
C TRP A 109 -4.92 23.58 -18.45
N LEU A 110 -4.85 22.42 -19.13
CA LEU A 110 -4.74 22.33 -20.59
C LEU A 110 -6.08 22.46 -21.32
N ALA A 111 -7.19 22.02 -20.72
CA ALA A 111 -8.52 22.04 -21.30
C ALA A 111 -9.55 22.59 -20.28
N PRO A 112 -9.59 23.91 -20.06
CA PRO A 112 -10.53 24.52 -19.11
C PRO A 112 -11.99 24.45 -19.60
N GLU A 113 -12.21 24.35 -20.91
CA GLU A 113 -13.53 24.05 -21.46
C GLU A 113 -13.79 22.55 -21.36
N ARG A 114 -14.70 22.16 -20.47
CA ARG A 114 -15.17 20.78 -20.29
C ARG A 114 -15.58 20.17 -21.63
N THR A 115 -14.68 19.42 -22.25
CA THR A 115 -15.04 18.50 -23.32
C THR A 115 -15.88 17.37 -22.75
N GLU A 116 -16.86 16.94 -23.53
CA GLU A 116 -17.91 15.96 -23.22
C GLU A 116 -17.60 14.96 -22.08
N ILE A 117 -18.55 14.87 -21.15
CA ILE A 117 -18.59 14.23 -19.82
C ILE A 117 -18.03 12.78 -19.75
N GLY A 118 -17.77 12.13 -20.88
CA GLY A 118 -17.27 10.75 -20.95
C GLY A 118 -15.77 10.57 -20.74
N ALA A 119 -14.93 11.34 -21.43
CA ALA A 119 -13.48 11.03 -21.52
C ALA A 119 -12.74 11.19 -20.19
N GLU A 120 -13.06 12.24 -19.42
CA GLU A 120 -12.52 12.47 -18.08
C GLU A 120 -12.92 11.36 -17.11
N PHE A 121 -14.21 10.96 -17.13
CA PHE A 121 -14.73 9.90 -16.26
C PHE A 121 -14.07 8.54 -16.54
N PHE A 122 -13.93 8.16 -17.82
CA PHE A 122 -13.26 6.91 -18.16
C PHE A 122 -11.79 6.93 -17.76
N THR A 123 -11.09 8.07 -17.95
CA THR A 123 -9.69 8.20 -17.55
C THR A 123 -9.53 8.07 -16.02
N GLU A 124 -10.38 8.72 -15.23
CA GLU A 124 -10.40 8.56 -13.77
C GLU A 124 -10.69 7.11 -13.36
N LEU A 125 -11.64 6.43 -14.01
CA LEU A 125 -11.97 5.03 -13.74
C LEU A 125 -10.81 4.08 -14.05
N PHE A 126 -10.12 4.26 -15.19
CA PHE A 126 -8.95 3.47 -15.54
C PHE A 126 -7.80 3.69 -14.57
N LEU A 127 -7.56 4.94 -14.15
CA LEU A 127 -6.55 5.27 -13.14
C LEU A 127 -6.90 4.64 -11.79
N TYR A 128 -8.17 4.64 -11.38
CA TYR A 128 -8.64 3.98 -10.17
C TYR A 128 -8.38 2.46 -10.20
N LEU A 129 -8.77 1.80 -11.29
CA LEU A 129 -8.51 0.37 -11.49
C LEU A 129 -7.00 0.06 -11.47
N ALA A 130 -6.20 0.92 -12.11
CA ALA A 130 -4.76 0.80 -12.13
C ALA A 130 -4.11 1.05 -10.75
N ASN A 131 -4.72 1.91 -9.91
CA ASN A 131 -4.29 2.11 -8.53
C ASN A 131 -4.60 0.87 -7.65
N GLY A 132 -5.70 0.17 -7.95
CA GLY A 132 -6.04 -1.13 -7.35
C GLY A 132 -4.95 -2.20 -7.54
N VAL A 133 -4.21 -2.15 -8.65
CA VAL A 133 -3.04 -3.01 -8.89
C VAL A 133 -1.92 -2.74 -7.86
N GLY A 134 -1.73 -1.48 -7.49
CA GLY A 134 -0.81 -1.08 -6.43
C GLY A 134 -1.20 -1.64 -5.06
N LEU A 135 -2.48 -1.55 -4.71
CA LEU A 135 -3.03 -2.12 -3.47
C LEU A 135 -2.84 -3.65 -3.41
N LEU A 136 -3.11 -4.34 -4.50
CA LEU A 136 -2.86 -5.77 -4.61
C LEU A 136 -1.37 -6.09 -4.43
N GLY A 137 -0.50 -5.29 -5.05
CA GLY A 137 0.95 -5.37 -4.88
C GLY A 137 1.39 -5.20 -3.42
N LEU A 138 0.81 -4.23 -2.71
CA LEU A 138 1.04 -3.98 -1.29
C LEU A 138 0.66 -5.19 -0.44
N ALA A 139 -0.54 -5.75 -0.66
CA ALA A 139 -1.02 -6.93 0.04
C ALA A 139 -0.13 -8.16 -0.22
N MET A 140 0.22 -8.43 -1.49
CA MET A 140 1.11 -9.52 -1.86
C MET A 140 2.50 -9.37 -1.24
N PHE A 141 3.06 -8.16 -1.27
CA PHE A 141 4.38 -7.88 -0.70
C PHE A 141 4.39 -8.13 0.81
N GLU A 142 3.41 -7.61 1.54
CA GLU A 142 3.29 -7.81 2.99
C GLU A 142 3.02 -9.27 3.34
N PHE A 143 2.12 -9.94 2.63
CA PHE A 143 1.83 -11.36 2.84
C PHE A 143 3.07 -12.23 2.64
N GLY A 144 3.79 -12.03 1.54
CA GLY A 144 5.02 -12.75 1.28
C GLY A 144 6.12 -12.44 2.31
N ARG A 145 6.13 -11.23 2.88
CA ARG A 145 7.04 -10.85 3.97
C ARG A 145 6.71 -11.58 5.27
N LEU A 146 5.43 -11.68 5.63
CA LEU A 146 4.96 -12.44 6.79
C LEU A 146 5.28 -13.93 6.65
N LEU A 147 5.04 -14.52 5.48
CA LEU A 147 5.42 -15.90 5.18
C LEU A 147 6.93 -16.14 5.33
N ALA A 148 7.77 -15.16 4.97
CA ALA A 148 9.21 -15.27 5.14
C ALA A 148 9.61 -15.29 6.62
N PHE A 149 8.96 -14.47 7.45
CA PHE A 149 9.15 -14.48 8.91
C PHE A 149 8.69 -15.80 9.53
N GLU A 150 7.52 -16.30 9.14
CA GLU A 150 6.99 -17.56 9.64
C GLU A 150 7.92 -18.74 9.32
N ARG A 151 8.42 -18.82 8.09
CA ARG A 151 9.40 -19.85 7.69
C ARG A 151 10.70 -19.74 8.46
N SER A 152 11.19 -18.52 8.67
CA SER A 152 12.40 -18.30 9.45
C SER A 152 12.22 -18.70 10.92
N ALA A 153 11.05 -18.44 11.51
CA ALA A 153 10.73 -18.82 12.87
C ALA A 153 10.63 -20.35 13.03
N ARG A 154 9.98 -21.03 12.08
CA ARG A 154 9.91 -22.51 12.05
C ARG A 154 11.29 -23.16 11.93
N GLN A 155 12.22 -22.54 11.20
CA GLN A 155 13.58 -23.05 11.02
C GLN A 155 14.50 -22.79 12.23
N ALA A 156 14.21 -21.77 13.04
CA ALA A 156 15.02 -21.43 14.21
C ALA A 156 14.84 -22.43 15.38
N GLY A 157 13.77 -23.25 15.35
CA GLY A 157 13.44 -24.21 16.42
C GLY A 157 13.04 -23.52 17.74
N PRO A 158 12.44 -24.27 18.70
CA PRO A 158 12.21 -23.73 20.04
C PRO A 158 13.55 -23.39 20.71
N PRO A 159 13.61 -22.32 21.52
CA PRO A 159 14.82 -21.97 22.25
C PRO A 159 15.26 -23.17 23.10
N ALA A 160 16.54 -23.53 23.02
CA ALA A 160 17.09 -24.62 23.82
C ALA A 160 16.80 -24.36 25.31
N PRO A 161 16.36 -25.37 26.08
CA PRO A 161 16.05 -25.18 27.49
C PRO A 161 17.27 -24.59 28.21
N ASN A 162 17.04 -23.51 28.94
CA ASN A 162 18.08 -22.83 29.72
C ASN A 162 18.75 -23.86 30.63
N ARG A 163 20.08 -24.02 30.50
CA ARG A 163 20.90 -24.93 31.31
C ARG A 163 20.84 -24.63 32.82
N GLU A 164 20.20 -23.54 33.21
CA GLU A 164 19.93 -23.16 34.60
C GLU A 164 18.76 -23.94 35.25
N GLN A 165 17.93 -24.64 34.47
CA GLN A 165 16.87 -25.51 35.04
C GLN A 165 17.33 -26.95 35.31
N ALA A 166 18.62 -27.26 35.11
CA ALA A 166 19.19 -28.60 35.27
C ALA A 166 20.15 -28.73 36.46
N ARG A 167 20.10 -27.80 37.43
CA ARG A 167 20.84 -27.89 38.69
C ARG A 167 19.92 -27.77 39.89
#